data_AF-A0A2W5PZA6-F1
#
_entry.id   AF-A0A2W5PZA6-F1
#
_cell.length_a   1.000
_cell.length_b   1.000
_cell.length_c   1.000
_cell.angle_alpha   90.00
_cell.angle_beta   90.00
_cell.angle_gamma   90.00
#
_symmetry.space_group_name_H-M   'P 1'
#
loop_
_entity.id
_entity.type
_entity.pdbx_description
1 polymer ?
#
loop_
_entity_poly.entity_id
_entity_poly.type
_entity_poly.pdbx_seq_one_letter_code
_entity_poly.pdbx_strand_id
1 'polypeptide(L)'
;MAGGTAARTVAEMSFEEALRELETVVARLESGEATLEDSITLYARGAELRAHCEAKLKAAEARVAEITQGPDGAVSARAVDIS
;
A
#
# COMPACT_ATOMS: atom_id res chain seq x y z
N MET A 1 -13.86 21.92 -21.31
CA MET A 1 -12.41 21.77 -21.13
C MET A 1 -12.14 20.35 -20.70
N ALA A 2 -11.86 19.46 -21.65
CA ALA A 2 -11.51 18.07 -21.40
C ALA A 2 -10.05 18.01 -20.96
N GLY A 3 -9.82 18.07 -19.65
CA GLY A 3 -8.54 17.71 -19.06
C GLY A 3 -8.62 16.24 -18.67
N GLY A 4 -8.20 15.35 -19.57
CA GLY A 4 -7.99 13.95 -19.22
C GLY A 4 -6.90 13.88 -18.16
N THR A 5 -7.28 13.65 -16.90
CA THR A 5 -6.36 13.22 -15.87
C THR A 5 -5.75 11.91 -16.36
N ALA A 6 -4.53 11.94 -16.86
CA ALA A 6 -3.76 10.74 -17.13
C ALA A 6 -3.86 9.87 -15.87
N ALA A 7 -4.33 8.64 -16.02
CA ALA A 7 -4.48 7.71 -14.90
C ALA A 7 -3.12 7.62 -14.20
N ARG A 8 -3.04 8.12 -12.97
CA ARG A 8 -1.79 8.18 -12.20
C ARG A 8 -1.27 6.76 -12.05
N THR A 9 0.02 6.54 -12.28
CA THR A 9 0.59 5.20 -12.14
C THR A 9 0.61 4.82 -10.66
N VAL A 10 0.51 3.52 -10.34
CA VAL A 10 0.54 3.06 -8.93
C VAL A 10 1.81 3.55 -8.22
N ALA A 11 2.93 3.56 -8.94
CA ALA A 11 4.24 3.99 -8.43
C ALA A 11 4.24 5.43 -7.89
N GLU A 12 3.36 6.30 -8.40
CA GLU A 12 3.27 7.70 -8.00
C GLU A 12 2.30 7.95 -6.83
N MET A 13 1.59 6.93 -6.35
CA MET A 13 0.59 7.07 -5.30
C MET A 13 1.21 7.17 -3.91
N SER A 14 0.55 7.89 -2.99
CA SER A 14 0.79 7.76 -1.55
C SER A 14 0.34 6.37 -1.05
N PHE A 15 0.72 6.01 0.19
CA PHE A 15 0.24 4.77 0.80
C PHE A 15 -1.28 4.79 0.94
N GLU A 16 -1.82 5.88 1.46
CA GLU A 16 -3.25 6.07 1.72
C GLU A 16 -4.06 6.12 0.42
N GLU A 17 -3.51 6.69 -0.65
CA GLU A 17 -4.13 6.66 -1.98
C GLU A 17 -4.22 5.24 -2.53
N ALA A 18 -3.11 4.51 -2.53
CA ALA A 18 -3.08 3.13 -3.02
C ALA A 18 -3.94 2.19 -2.18
N LEU A 19 -3.98 2.39 -0.86
CA LEU A 19 -4.84 1.61 0.04
C LEU A 19 -6.33 1.84 -0.25
N ARG A 20 -6.76 3.11 -0.37
CA ARG A 20 -8.16 3.43 -0.72
C ARG A 20 -8.58 2.84 -2.06
N GLU A 21 -7.70 2.88 -3.04
CA GLU A 21 -7.99 2.28 -4.34
C GLU A 21 -8.05 0.75 -4.24
N LEU A 22 -7.17 0.13 -3.46
CA LEU A 22 -7.18 -1.31 -3.22
C LEU A 22 -8.48 -1.76 -2.54
N GLU A 23 -8.96 -1.02 -1.54
CA GLU A 23 -10.25 -1.26 -0.88
C GLU A 23 -11.40 -1.19 -1.89
N THR A 24 -11.37 -0.22 -2.80
CA THR A 24 -12.37 -0.08 -3.87
C THR A 24 -12.32 -1.26 -4.84
N VAL A 25 -11.13 -1.71 -5.23
CA VAL A 25 -10.94 -2.88 -6.09
C VAL A 25 -11.50 -4.14 -5.42
N VAL A 26 -11.17 -4.37 -4.15
CA VAL A 26 -11.66 -5.52 -3.38
C VAL A 26 -13.19 -5.48 -3.28
N ALA A 27 -13.78 -4.34 -2.92
CA ALA A 27 -15.22 -4.20 -2.81
C ALA A 27 -15.95 -4.53 -4.14
N ARG A 28 -15.36 -4.17 -5.29
CA ARG A 28 -15.91 -4.50 -6.62
C ARG A 28 -15.76 -5.97 -6.98
N LEU A 29 -14.69 -6.63 -6.54
CA LEU A 29 -14.53 -8.08 -6.72
C LEU A 29 -15.52 -8.85 -5.85
N GLU A 30 -15.73 -8.39 -4.62
CA GLU A 30 -16.63 -9.02 -3.64
C GLU A 30 -18.11 -8.82 -3.98
N SER A 31 -18.48 -7.75 -4.70
CA SER A 31 -19.88 -7.53 -5.11
C SER A 31 -20.37 -8.59 -6.10
N GLY A 32 -19.46 -9.26 -6.83
CA GLY A 32 -19.81 -10.25 -7.85
C GLY A 32 -20.49 -9.68 -9.09
N GLU A 33 -20.56 -8.34 -9.22
CA GLU A 33 -21.18 -7.65 -10.36
C GLU A 33 -20.21 -7.49 -11.54
N ALA A 34 -18.92 -7.74 -11.33
CA ALA A 34 -17.90 -7.63 -12.36
C ALA A 34 -17.98 -8.80 -13.35
N THR A 35 -17.82 -8.51 -14.64
CA THR A 35 -17.63 -9.55 -15.65
C THR A 35 -16.32 -10.31 -15.41
N LEU A 36 -16.10 -11.44 -16.09
CA LEU A 36 -14.85 -12.19 -15.99
C LEU A 36 -13.64 -11.33 -16.40
N GLU A 37 -13.76 -10.58 -17.50
CA GLU A 37 -12.69 -9.71 -18.02
C GLU A 37 -12.40 -8.55 -17.06
N ASP A 38 -13.46 -7.95 -16.49
CA ASP A 38 -13.31 -6.92 -15.46
C ASP A 38 -12.65 -7.49 -14.20
N SER A 39 -13.03 -8.71 -13.80
CA SER A 39 -12.47 -9.37 -12.62
C SER A 39 -10.96 -9.63 -12.76
N ILE A 40 -10.52 -10.04 -13.95
CA ILE A 40 -9.08 -10.20 -14.25
C ILE A 40 -8.35 -8.86 -14.17
N THR A 41 -8.96 -7.80 -14.72
CA THR A 41 -8.38 -6.45 -14.69
C THR A 41 -8.29 -5.89 -13.28
N LEU A 42 -9.36 -6.04 -12.49
CA LEU A 42 -9.42 -5.65 -11.09
C LEU A 42 -8.39 -6.43 -10.26
N TYR A 43 -8.25 -7.73 -10.49
CA TYR A 43 -7.26 -8.55 -9.80
C TYR A 43 -5.83 -8.08 -10.09
N ALA A 44 -5.49 -7.85 -11.37
CA ALA A 44 -4.18 -7.35 -11.77
C ALA A 44 -3.88 -6.00 -11.10
N ARG A 45 -4.85 -5.07 -11.13
CA ARG A 45 -4.72 -3.76 -10.48
C ARG A 45 -4.55 -3.90 -8.96
N GLY A 46 -5.32 -4.78 -8.33
CA GLY A 46 -5.22 -5.07 -6.90
C GLY A 46 -3.85 -5.61 -6.51
N ALA A 47 -3.25 -6.48 -7.34
CA ALA A 47 -1.92 -7.00 -7.11
C ALA A 47 -0.84 -5.90 -7.17
N GLU A 48 -0.93 -4.97 -8.14
CA GLU A 48 -0.03 -3.82 -8.23
C GLU A 48 -0.15 -2.90 -7.01
N LEU A 49 -1.37 -2.56 -6.61
CA LEU A 49 -1.64 -1.71 -5.44
C LEU A 49 -1.11 -2.36 -4.15
N ARG A 50 -1.35 -3.66 -3.97
CA ARG A 50 -0.85 -4.45 -2.83
C ARG A 50 0.67 -4.40 -2.77
N ALA A 51 1.36 -4.67 -3.88
CA ALA A 51 2.82 -4.66 -3.94
C ALA A 51 3.40 -3.28 -3.58
N HIS A 52 2.76 -2.20 -4.04
CA HIS A 52 3.16 -0.83 -3.70
C HIS A 52 2.97 -0.50 -2.22
N CYS A 53 1.84 -0.90 -1.63
CA CYS A 53 1.59 -0.74 -0.20
C CYS A 53 2.65 -1.47 0.63
N GLU A 54 2.97 -2.73 0.30
CA GLU A 54 4.02 -3.50 0.97
C GLU A 54 5.40 -2.84 0.84
N ALA A 55 5.74 -2.32 -0.34
CA ALA A 55 7.00 -1.62 -0.55
C ALA A 55 7.12 -0.37 0.33
N LYS A 56 6.05 0.42 0.45
CA LYS A 56 6.04 1.61 1.33
C LYS A 56 6.14 1.26 2.80
N LEU A 57 5.42 0.23 3.25
CA LEU A 57 5.51 -0.25 4.65
C LEU A 57 6.92 -0.71 4.98
N LYS A 58 7.53 -1.52 4.11
CA LYS A 58 8.91 -1.98 4.27
C LYS A 58 9.91 -0.82 4.34
N ALA A 59 9.73 0.22 3.51
CA ALA A 59 10.57 1.41 3.55
C ALA A 59 10.39 2.21 4.85
N ALA A 60 9.16 2.32 5.36
CA ALA A 60 8.87 2.97 6.62
C ALA A 60 9.49 2.21 7.80
N GLU A 61 9.35 0.88 7.84
CA GLU A 61 9.95 0.00 8.85
C GLU A 61 11.48 0.13 8.89
N ALA A 62 12.13 0.09 7.72
CA ALA A 62 13.58 0.26 7.62
C ALA A 62 14.04 1.61 8.21
N ARG A 63 13.32 2.68 7.90
CA ARG A 63 13.61 4.02 8.43
C ARG A 63 13.41 4.11 9.95
N VAL A 64 12.40 3.45 10.50
CA VAL A 64 12.20 3.38 11.96
C VAL A 64 13.33 2.59 12.63
N ALA A 65 13.78 1.50 12.01
CA ALA A 65 14.89 0.70 12.52
C ALA A 65 16.20 1.51 12.57
N GLU A 66 16.52 2.26 11.52
CA GLU A 66 17.69 3.16 11.48
C GLU A 66 17.68 4.20 12.60
N ILE A 67 16.52 4.83 12.86
CA ILE A 67 16.37 5.82 13.94
C ILE A 67 16.56 5.18 15.32
N THR A 68 16.04 3.97 15.50
CA THR A 68 16.12 3.23 16.77
C THR A 68 17.54 2.71 17.06
N GLN A 69 18.37 2.54 16.03
CA GLN A 69 19.74 2.05 16.11
C GLN A 69 20.81 3.16 16.20
N GLY A 70 20.45 4.36 16.66
CA GLY A 70 21.35 5.53 16.75
C GLY A 70 22.75 5.27 17.35
N PRO A 71 23.72 6.18 17.11
CA PRO A 71 25.17 5.95 16.98
C PRO A 71 25.92 5.34 18.18
N ASP A 72 25.26 5.19 19.32
CA ASP A 72 25.84 4.63 20.55
C ASP A 72 25.57 3.12 20.73
N GLY A 73 24.86 2.47 19.79
CA GLY A 73 24.54 1.03 19.87
C GLY A 73 23.61 0.65 21.03
N ALA A 74 23.09 1.64 21.76
CA ALA A 74 22.16 1.43 22.86
C ALA A 74 20.75 1.19 22.31
N VAL A 75 20.40 -0.08 22.15
CA VAL A 75 19.01 -0.49 21.91
C VAL A 75 18.20 -0.15 23.15
N SER A 76 17.47 0.97 23.15
CA SER A 76 16.42 1.20 24.14
C SER A 76 15.22 0.33 23.76
N ALA A 77 15.35 -0.98 23.98
CA ALA A 77 14.23 -1.87 24.11
C ALA A 77 13.49 -1.50 25.40
N ARG A 78 12.70 -0.42 25.36
CA ARG A 78 11.55 -0.40 26.25
C ARG A 78 10.61 -1.43 25.66
N ALA A 79 10.78 -2.65 26.15
CA ALA A 79 9.91 -3.79 25.90
C ALA A 79 8.49 -3.25 25.80
N VAL A 80 7.89 -3.39 24.62
CA VAL A 80 6.47 -3.18 24.46
C VAL A 80 5.82 -4.36 25.16
N ASP A 81 5.68 -4.20 26.47
CA ASP A 81 4.82 -5.00 27.32
C ASP A 81 3.39 -4.58 26.95
N ILE A 82 2.84 -5.25 25.93
CA ILE A 82 1.39 -5.30 25.75
C ILE A 82 0.93 -6.56 26.46
N SER A 83 0.60 -6.36 27.73
CA SER A 83 -0.34 -7.19 28.48
C SER A 83 -1.76 -6.97 27.96
#